data_AF-A0A955AIK3-F1
#
_entry.id   AF-A0A955AIK3-F1
#
_cell.length_a   1.000
_cell.length_b   1.000
_cell.length_c   1.000
_cell.angle_alpha   90.00
_cell.angle_beta   90.00
_cell.angle_gamma   90.00
#
_symmetry.space_group_name_H-M   'P 1'
#
loop_
_entity.id
_entity.type
_entity.pdbx_description
1 polymer ?
#
loop_
_entity_poly.entity_id
_entity_poly.type
_entity_poly.pdbx_seq_one_letter_code
_entity_poly.pdbx_strand_id
1 'polypeptide(L)'
;DDRGLATEDLVHIDVAEPAWEAARDRCVLRIHRSLLRRLPTDDTVIRLLELATNSEERVLLSEWRLALGELHNATHDSDAELSCRAGILADESFGLIVEQYPDRKGVVLSSKKRLRQSEWFNPPIEEGDDERSHSPRGEVSLAAHTQHVLNTVTDAWDVLHPSIGRNLFEQAAKFHDLGKADERFQAMLRRSDRTDRWLAWQDNAALLAKSDGMPLTRSESECARVRAELPKGFRHEMLSVQLVANADELPSELIHQSLILHLIASHHGRARPFAPVVNDNDPPDVDVLDHCLSRKERIDCPPHHLRSQIAERFWMLTRRYGWWGLAYLESILRLADQLASAKEDAGGADDAAGAELLEVSK
;
A
#
# COMPACT_ATOMS: atom_id res chain seq x y z
N ASP A 1 25.43 14.26 -34.28
CA ASP A 1 24.47 15.36 -34.13
C ASP A 1 23.70 15.22 -32.83
N ASP A 2 24.40 15.53 -31.74
CA ASP A 2 23.84 15.58 -30.40
C ASP A 2 23.67 17.06 -30.05
N ARG A 3 22.53 17.63 -30.45
CA ARG A 3 22.18 19.00 -30.04
C ARG A 3 21.61 18.88 -28.63
N GLY A 4 22.48 18.99 -27.63
CA GLY A 4 22.07 19.18 -26.25
C GLY A 4 21.09 20.34 -26.16
N LEU A 5 19.86 20.04 -25.75
CA LEU A 5 18.85 21.04 -25.45
C LEU A 5 19.38 21.95 -24.34
N ALA A 6 19.27 23.26 -24.53
CA ALA A 6 19.73 24.22 -23.54
C ALA A 6 18.92 24.06 -22.25
N THR A 7 19.53 24.26 -21.09
CA THR A 7 18.90 24.13 -19.77
C THR A 7 17.65 25.01 -19.58
N GLU A 8 17.46 26.04 -20.39
CA GLU A 8 16.24 26.87 -20.42
C GLU A 8 15.05 26.15 -21.07
N ASP A 9 15.27 25.21 -22.00
CA ASP A 9 14.21 24.45 -22.67
C ASP A 9 13.60 23.37 -21.75
N LEU A 10 14.35 22.89 -20.76
CA LEU A 10 13.91 21.85 -19.83
C LEU A 10 12.84 22.34 -18.82
N VAL A 11 12.76 23.64 -18.55
CA VAL A 11 11.80 24.23 -17.60
C VAL A 11 10.36 24.20 -18.14
N HIS A 12 10.18 23.95 -19.43
CA HIS A 12 8.86 23.97 -20.10
C HIS A 12 8.37 22.60 -20.58
N ILE A 13 9.12 21.52 -20.34
CA ILE A 13 8.68 20.18 -20.75
C ILE A 13 7.77 19.59 -19.67
N ASP A 14 6.46 19.84 -19.82
CA ASP A 14 5.45 19.14 -19.05
C ASP A 14 5.27 17.72 -19.63
N VAL A 15 5.67 16.71 -18.87
CA VAL A 15 5.59 15.28 -19.21
C VAL A 15 4.61 14.53 -18.29
N ALA A 16 3.71 15.24 -17.61
CA ALA A 16 2.92 14.61 -16.55
C ALA A 16 2.03 13.48 -17.06
N GLU A 17 1.37 13.61 -18.22
CA GLU A 17 0.53 12.55 -18.78
C GLU A 17 1.34 11.29 -19.15
N PRO A 18 2.43 11.37 -19.94
CA PRO A 18 3.30 10.21 -20.18
C PRO A 18 3.92 9.62 -18.92
N ALA A 19 4.37 10.46 -17.98
CA ALA A 19 4.98 10.00 -16.73
C ALA A 19 3.96 9.30 -15.83
N TRP A 20 2.74 9.82 -15.75
CA TRP A 20 1.64 9.17 -15.03
C TRP A 20 1.29 7.85 -15.67
N GLU A 21 1.16 7.80 -16.99
CA GLU A 21 0.85 6.55 -17.69
C GLU A 21 1.94 5.49 -17.45
N ALA A 22 3.22 5.86 -17.59
CA ALA A 22 4.34 4.96 -17.31
C ALA A 22 4.37 4.51 -15.85
N ALA A 23 4.02 5.38 -14.91
CA ALA A 23 4.09 5.13 -13.48
C ALA A 23 2.77 4.70 -12.84
N ARG A 24 1.68 4.49 -13.60
CA ARG A 24 0.35 4.11 -13.06
C ARG A 24 -0.37 3.10 -13.95
N ASP A 25 0.10 2.92 -15.18
CA ASP A 25 -0.56 2.15 -16.24
C ASP A 25 -2.02 2.58 -16.42
N ARG A 26 -2.29 3.89 -16.33
CA ARG A 26 -3.63 4.50 -16.40
C ARG A 26 -3.59 5.71 -17.32
N CYS A 27 -4.69 5.94 -18.02
CA CYS A 27 -4.84 7.16 -18.79
C CYS A 27 -5.13 8.32 -17.83
N VAL A 28 -4.49 9.46 -18.08
CA VAL A 28 -4.83 10.73 -17.46
C VAL A 28 -4.84 11.83 -18.53
N LEU A 29 -5.75 12.78 -18.36
CA LEU A 29 -5.84 14.00 -19.16
C LEU A 29 -6.16 15.18 -18.24
N ARG A 30 -5.31 16.20 -18.25
CA ARG A 30 -5.53 17.43 -17.48
C ARG A 30 -6.11 18.51 -18.38
N ILE A 31 -7.29 19.01 -18.02
CA ILE A 31 -7.94 20.13 -18.70
C ILE A 31 -7.93 21.31 -17.73
N HIS A 32 -7.10 22.31 -18.00
CA HIS A 32 -6.96 23.49 -17.15
C HIS A 32 -6.56 24.71 -17.97
N ARG A 33 -6.99 25.92 -17.55
CA ARG A 33 -6.70 27.17 -18.29
C ARG A 33 -5.20 27.43 -18.48
N SER A 34 -4.36 27.03 -17.53
CA SER A 34 -2.89 27.15 -17.66
C SER A 34 -2.28 26.22 -18.71
N LEU A 35 -3.00 25.17 -19.11
CA LEU A 35 -2.55 24.16 -20.08
C LEU A 35 -3.07 24.43 -21.50
N LEU A 36 -3.85 25.50 -21.71
CA LEU A 36 -4.41 25.87 -23.02
C LEU A 36 -3.38 26.05 -24.14
N ARG A 37 -2.11 26.32 -23.80
CA ARG A 37 -1.03 26.38 -24.81
C ARG A 37 -0.73 25.02 -25.46
N ARG A 38 -1.13 23.92 -24.82
CA ARG A 38 -0.91 22.53 -25.25
C ARG A 38 -2.17 21.82 -25.71
N LEU A 39 -3.33 22.44 -25.47
CA LEU A 39 -4.62 21.90 -25.90
C LEU A 39 -5.05 22.69 -27.14
N PRO A 40 -5.73 22.05 -28.10
CA PRO A 40 -6.35 22.78 -29.19
C PRO A 40 -7.33 23.81 -28.63
N THR A 41 -7.36 25.00 -29.24
CA THR A 41 -8.31 26.07 -28.85
C THR A 41 -9.66 25.90 -29.53
N ASP A 42 -10.08 24.65 -29.73
CA ASP A 42 -11.35 24.31 -30.35
C ASP A 42 -12.50 24.30 -29.33
N ASP A 43 -13.73 24.24 -29.86
CA ASP A 43 -14.94 24.24 -29.04
C ASP A 43 -15.03 23.03 -28.11
N THR A 44 -14.33 21.92 -28.42
CA THR A 44 -14.38 20.69 -27.60
C THR A 44 -13.62 20.86 -26.28
N VAL A 45 -12.46 21.52 -26.31
CA VAL A 45 -11.69 21.84 -25.09
C VAL A 45 -12.39 22.92 -24.27
N ILE A 46 -13.01 23.91 -24.93
CA ILE A 46 -13.79 24.94 -24.24
C ILE A 46 -14.96 24.29 -23.49
N ARG A 47 -15.68 23.37 -24.12
CA ARG A 47 -16.77 22.62 -23.48
C ARG A 47 -16.31 21.85 -22.24
N LEU A 48 -15.16 21.18 -22.29
CA LEU A 48 -14.59 20.49 -21.13
C LEU A 48 -14.22 21.47 -19.99
N LEU A 49 -13.73 22.66 -20.33
CA LEU A 49 -13.46 23.71 -19.34
C LEU A 49 -14.74 24.28 -18.73
N GLU A 50 -15.82 24.43 -19.51
CA GLU A 50 -17.13 24.84 -19.01
C GLU A 50 -17.71 23.80 -18.05
N LEU A 51 -17.65 22.52 -18.41
CA LEU A 51 -18.03 21.43 -17.51
C LEU A 51 -17.20 21.43 -16.21
N ALA A 52 -15.91 21.76 -16.30
CA ALA A 52 -15.00 21.81 -15.15
C ALA A 52 -15.26 23.01 -14.23
N THR A 53 -15.77 24.11 -14.78
CA THR A 53 -16.00 25.37 -14.07
C THR A 53 -17.44 25.58 -13.63
N ASN A 54 -18.36 24.70 -14.06
CA ASN A 54 -19.75 24.72 -13.64
C ASN A 54 -19.85 24.35 -12.14
N SER A 55 -20.06 25.36 -11.31
CA SER A 55 -19.98 25.26 -9.86
C SER A 55 -21.30 24.94 -9.16
N GLU A 56 -22.42 24.96 -9.89
CA GLU A 56 -23.76 24.92 -9.28
C GLU A 56 -24.41 23.53 -9.32
N GLU A 57 -24.01 22.65 -10.26
CA GLU A 57 -24.60 21.32 -10.42
C GLU A 57 -23.56 20.20 -10.56
N ARG A 58 -23.89 19.02 -10.03
CA ARG A 58 -23.06 17.82 -10.17
C ARG A 58 -23.20 17.27 -11.59
N VAL A 59 -22.22 17.56 -12.44
CA VAL A 59 -22.15 17.04 -13.81
C VAL A 59 -22.12 15.51 -13.81
N LEU A 60 -22.99 14.88 -14.61
CA LEU A 60 -23.05 13.43 -14.75
C LEU A 60 -21.86 12.88 -15.55
N LEU A 61 -21.42 11.65 -15.24
CA LEU A 61 -20.31 11.02 -15.96
C LEU A 61 -20.59 10.83 -17.47
N SER A 62 -21.86 10.67 -17.85
CA SER A 62 -22.27 10.57 -19.26
C SER A 62 -21.97 11.84 -20.05
N GLU A 63 -22.09 13.01 -19.43
CA GLU A 63 -21.80 14.29 -20.08
C GLU A 63 -20.30 14.47 -20.31
N TRP A 64 -19.49 14.09 -19.32
CA TRP A 64 -18.03 14.04 -19.47
C TRP A 64 -17.60 13.13 -20.61
N ARG A 65 -18.17 11.92 -20.69
CA ARG A 65 -17.86 10.96 -21.76
C ARG A 65 -18.25 11.46 -23.14
N LEU A 66 -19.40 12.14 -23.26
CA LEU A 66 -19.83 12.73 -24.51
C LEU A 66 -18.82 13.79 -24.98
N ALA A 67 -18.44 14.71 -24.09
CA ALA A 67 -17.45 15.75 -24.41
C ALA A 67 -16.06 15.15 -24.76
N LEU A 68 -15.65 14.09 -24.07
CA LEU A 68 -14.40 13.36 -24.39
C LEU A 68 -14.47 12.64 -25.73
N GLY A 69 -15.62 12.05 -26.10
CA GLY A 69 -15.81 11.43 -27.40
C GLY A 69 -15.78 12.45 -28.54
N GLU A 70 -16.33 13.65 -28.33
CA GLU A 70 -16.20 14.76 -29.27
C GLU A 70 -14.75 15.22 -29.42
N LEU A 71 -14.01 15.37 -28.32
CA LEU A 71 -12.59 15.71 -28.34
C LEU A 71 -11.78 14.63 -29.08
N HIS A 72 -12.04 13.34 -28.82
CA HIS A 72 -11.40 12.22 -29.50
C HIS A 72 -11.53 12.33 -31.03
N ASN A 73 -12.75 12.59 -31.51
CA ASN A 73 -13.04 12.72 -32.94
C ASN A 73 -12.41 13.99 -33.54
N ALA A 74 -12.46 15.12 -32.82
CA ALA A 74 -11.92 16.39 -33.30
C ALA A 74 -10.38 16.38 -33.41
N THR A 75 -9.71 15.60 -32.56
CA THR A 75 -8.24 15.56 -32.48
C THR A 75 -7.63 14.37 -33.19
N HIS A 76 -8.44 13.46 -33.74
CA HIS A 76 -7.99 12.19 -34.35
C HIS A 76 -6.86 12.37 -35.37
N ASP A 77 -6.96 13.39 -36.23
CA ASP A 77 -5.98 13.62 -37.31
C ASP A 77 -4.89 14.64 -36.96
N SER A 78 -5.10 15.45 -35.90
CA SER A 78 -4.22 16.57 -35.54
C SER A 78 -3.32 16.29 -34.34
N ASP A 79 -3.79 15.51 -33.37
CA ASP A 79 -3.07 15.15 -32.15
C ASP A 79 -3.44 13.71 -31.74
N ALA A 80 -2.65 12.76 -32.21
CA ALA A 80 -2.87 11.34 -31.95
C ALA A 80 -2.79 10.98 -30.46
N GLU A 81 -1.95 11.67 -29.67
CA GLU A 81 -1.84 11.38 -28.24
C GLU A 81 -3.09 11.86 -27.50
N LEU A 82 -3.50 13.12 -27.72
CA LEU A 82 -4.70 13.69 -27.12
C LEU A 82 -5.95 12.92 -27.52
N SER A 83 -6.07 12.57 -28.80
CA SER A 83 -7.18 11.77 -29.31
C SER A 83 -7.23 10.41 -28.64
N CYS A 84 -6.11 9.70 -28.53
CA CYS A 84 -6.05 8.39 -27.87
C CYS A 84 -6.49 8.49 -26.39
N ARG A 85 -5.99 9.48 -25.66
CA ARG A 85 -6.35 9.70 -24.25
C ARG A 85 -7.83 10.01 -24.08
N ALA A 86 -8.37 10.90 -24.91
CA ALA A 86 -9.79 11.25 -24.89
C ALA A 86 -10.67 10.04 -25.20
N GLY A 87 -10.28 9.22 -26.18
CA GLY A 87 -11.00 7.99 -26.54
C GLY A 87 -11.03 6.97 -25.40
N ILE A 88 -9.91 6.74 -24.73
CA ILE A 88 -9.83 5.83 -23.57
C ILE A 88 -10.72 6.32 -22.42
N LEU A 89 -10.72 7.63 -22.13
CA LEU A 89 -11.50 8.18 -21.03
C LEU A 89 -13.00 8.25 -21.35
N ALA A 90 -13.36 8.30 -22.64
CA ALA A 90 -14.75 8.21 -23.10
C ALA A 90 -15.31 6.78 -23.00
N ASP A 91 -14.47 5.75 -23.13
CA ASP A 91 -14.88 4.35 -23.07
C ASP A 91 -15.31 3.93 -21.65
N GLU A 92 -16.54 3.44 -21.54
CA GLU A 92 -17.12 2.97 -20.28
C GLU A 92 -16.36 1.78 -19.68
N SER A 93 -15.72 0.97 -20.52
CA SER A 93 -15.00 -0.23 -20.12
C SER A 93 -13.84 0.10 -19.18
N PHE A 94 -13.21 1.27 -19.30
CA PHE A 94 -12.10 1.72 -18.45
C PHE A 94 -12.55 2.45 -17.19
N GLY A 95 -13.79 2.95 -17.15
CA GLY A 95 -14.30 3.79 -16.06
C GLY A 95 -13.61 5.16 -15.98
N LEU A 96 -14.33 6.16 -15.48
CA LEU A 96 -13.87 7.55 -15.46
C LEU A 96 -13.89 8.10 -14.03
N ILE A 97 -12.77 8.71 -13.63
CA ILE A 97 -12.62 9.49 -12.39
C ILE A 97 -12.41 10.95 -12.80
N VAL A 98 -13.14 11.85 -12.15
CA VAL A 98 -13.15 13.29 -12.42
C VAL A 98 -12.78 14.01 -11.14
N GLU A 99 -11.60 14.64 -11.10
CA GLU A 99 -11.10 15.36 -9.93
C GLU A 99 -10.92 16.84 -10.27
N GLN A 100 -11.56 17.73 -9.51
CA GLN A 100 -11.39 19.16 -9.72
C GLN A 100 -10.03 19.64 -9.23
N TYR A 101 -9.45 20.60 -9.95
CA TYR A 101 -8.30 21.34 -9.43
C TYR A 101 -8.68 22.11 -8.16
N PRO A 102 -7.73 22.32 -7.22
CA PRO A 102 -8.00 23.08 -5.99
C PRO A 102 -8.56 24.50 -6.23
N ASP A 103 -8.19 25.12 -7.35
CA ASP A 103 -8.67 26.45 -7.74
C ASP A 103 -10.00 26.45 -8.50
N ARG A 104 -10.56 25.25 -8.77
CA ARG A 104 -11.80 25.00 -9.51
C ARG A 104 -11.82 25.56 -10.94
N LYS A 105 -10.65 25.75 -11.56
CA LYS A 105 -10.52 26.25 -12.95
C LYS A 105 -10.17 25.18 -13.97
N GLY A 106 -10.26 23.92 -13.57
CA GLY A 106 -9.99 22.78 -14.42
C GLY A 106 -10.22 21.46 -13.70
N VAL A 107 -9.92 20.39 -14.41
CA VAL A 107 -10.20 19.02 -14.02
C VAL A 107 -9.04 18.10 -14.42
N VAL A 108 -8.80 17.08 -13.60
CA VAL A 108 -7.98 15.92 -13.94
C VAL A 108 -8.93 14.76 -14.21
N LEU A 109 -8.89 14.24 -15.42
CA LEU A 109 -9.70 13.10 -15.87
C LEU A 109 -8.79 11.88 -15.93
N SER A 110 -9.15 10.79 -15.23
CA SER A 110 -8.32 9.58 -15.20
C SER A 110 -9.13 8.30 -15.32
N SER A 111 -8.51 7.25 -15.84
CA SER A 111 -9.15 5.94 -15.98
C SER A 111 -9.21 5.20 -14.65
N LYS A 112 -10.33 4.53 -14.37
CA LYS A 112 -10.48 3.68 -13.17
C LYS A 112 -9.75 2.34 -13.34
N LYS A 113 -9.69 1.81 -14.56
CA LYS A 113 -8.95 0.59 -14.92
C LYS A 113 -7.62 0.93 -15.60
N ARG A 114 -6.72 -0.04 -15.58
CA ARG A 114 -5.39 0.07 -16.21
C ARG A 114 -5.48 -0.09 -17.73
N LEU A 115 -4.50 0.50 -18.45
CA LEU A 115 -4.40 0.43 -19.91
C LEU A 115 -3.78 -0.89 -20.35
N ARG A 116 -2.68 -1.28 -19.73
CA ARG A 116 -2.01 -2.55 -19.96
C ARG A 116 -2.22 -3.45 -18.74
N GLN A 117 -2.24 -4.75 -18.97
CA GLN A 117 -2.08 -5.74 -17.89
C GLN A 117 -0.58 -6.00 -17.71
N SER A 118 0.23 -4.96 -17.54
CA SER A 118 1.67 -5.17 -17.38
C SER A 118 1.95 -5.82 -16.02
N GLU A 119 2.71 -6.91 -16.02
CA GLU A 119 3.16 -7.66 -14.84
C GLU A 119 4.06 -6.81 -13.92
N TRP A 120 4.61 -5.71 -14.46
CA TRP A 120 5.67 -4.92 -13.85
C TRP A 120 5.21 -3.61 -13.22
N PHE A 121 3.97 -3.55 -12.74
CA PHE A 121 3.47 -2.35 -12.12
C PHE A 121 3.04 -2.55 -10.67
N ASN A 122 3.93 -2.11 -9.76
CA ASN A 122 3.63 -1.85 -8.36
C ASN A 122 2.49 -0.83 -8.32
N PRO A 123 1.27 -1.21 -7.91
CA PRO A 123 0.18 -0.25 -7.82
C PRO A 123 0.65 0.96 -7.03
N PRO A 124 0.15 2.17 -7.32
CA PRO A 124 0.00 3.12 -6.24
C PRO A 124 -1.01 2.50 -5.29
N ILE A 125 -0.49 1.75 -4.32
CA ILE A 125 -1.30 1.18 -3.27
C ILE A 125 -1.94 2.40 -2.60
N GLU A 126 -3.26 2.50 -2.74
CA GLU A 126 -4.15 3.28 -1.89
C GLU A 126 -3.54 3.21 -0.48
N GLU A 127 -3.15 4.34 0.09
CA GLU A 127 -2.36 4.40 1.33
C GLU A 127 -2.95 3.50 2.43
N GLY A 128 -2.41 2.28 2.58
CA GLY A 128 -2.63 1.42 3.74
C GLY A 128 -4.04 0.84 3.90
N ASP A 129 -4.64 0.26 2.87
CA ASP A 129 -5.66 -0.77 3.06
C ASP A 129 -5.05 -2.16 2.79
N ASP A 130 -5.16 -3.07 3.78
CA ASP A 130 -4.64 -4.44 3.78
C ASP A 130 -5.46 -5.36 2.83
N GLU A 131 -5.74 -4.92 1.60
CA GLU A 131 -6.61 -5.61 0.64
C GLU A 131 -5.99 -6.92 0.07
N ARG A 132 -4.72 -7.24 0.39
CA ARG A 132 -4.03 -8.46 -0.08
C ARG A 132 -3.97 -9.59 0.95
N SER A 133 -5.02 -9.71 1.74
CA SER A 133 -5.17 -10.78 2.74
C SER A 133 -5.61 -12.13 2.16
N HIS A 134 -5.81 -12.21 0.84
CA HIS A 134 -6.25 -13.41 0.13
C HIS A 134 -5.25 -13.80 -0.96
N SER A 135 -4.95 -15.11 -1.04
CA SER A 135 -4.21 -15.69 -2.15
C SER A 135 -5.13 -16.57 -3.00
N PRO A 136 -5.18 -16.37 -4.32
CA PRO A 136 -6.00 -17.17 -5.22
C PRO A 136 -5.51 -18.62 -5.36
N ARG A 137 -4.36 -18.98 -4.78
CA ARG A 137 -3.70 -20.29 -4.97
C ARG A 137 -3.55 -21.14 -3.70
N GLY A 138 -4.01 -20.65 -2.55
CA GLY A 138 -4.02 -21.43 -1.30
C GLY A 138 -3.71 -20.59 -0.07
N GLU A 139 -3.89 -21.18 1.11
CA GLU A 139 -3.50 -20.57 2.38
C GLU A 139 -1.97 -20.44 2.46
N VAL A 140 -1.47 -19.28 2.89
CA VAL A 140 -0.04 -19.08 3.17
C VAL A 140 0.11 -18.92 4.68
N SER A 141 0.93 -19.78 5.29
CA SER A 141 1.23 -19.69 6.71
C SER A 141 2.08 -18.44 7.02
N LEU A 142 1.92 -17.91 8.23
CA LEU A 142 2.69 -16.78 8.72
C LEU A 142 4.20 -17.07 8.66
N ALA A 143 4.61 -18.27 9.07
CA ALA A 143 6.01 -18.69 9.04
C ALA A 143 6.59 -18.74 7.63
N ALA A 144 5.85 -19.31 6.67
CA ALA A 144 6.27 -19.36 5.27
C ALA A 144 6.43 -17.94 4.69
N HIS A 145 5.42 -17.08 4.91
CA HIS A 145 5.48 -15.69 4.46
C HIS A 145 6.69 -14.95 5.04
N THR A 146 6.91 -15.03 6.36
CA THR A 146 8.09 -14.45 7.01
C THR A 146 9.39 -14.92 6.36
N GLN A 147 9.51 -16.22 6.04
CA GLN A 147 10.69 -16.74 5.36
C GLN A 147 10.84 -16.20 3.92
N HIS A 148 9.74 -16.05 3.17
CA HIS A 148 9.77 -15.45 1.84
C HIS A 148 10.22 -13.99 1.88
N VAL A 149 9.79 -13.21 2.88
CA VAL A 149 10.24 -11.83 3.09
C VAL A 149 11.72 -11.80 3.44
N LEU A 150 12.19 -12.67 4.34
CA LEU A 150 13.62 -12.78 4.70
C LEU A 150 14.51 -13.10 3.48
N ASN A 151 14.08 -14.03 2.65
CA ASN A 151 14.79 -14.38 1.40
C ASN A 151 14.83 -13.17 0.45
N THR A 152 13.71 -12.43 0.33
CA THR A 152 13.66 -11.26 -0.54
C THR A 152 14.50 -10.09 0.00
N VAL A 153 14.54 -9.88 1.32
CA VAL A 153 15.45 -8.92 1.97
C VAL A 153 16.90 -9.30 1.68
N THR A 154 17.23 -10.58 1.77
CA THR A 154 18.57 -11.12 1.46
C THR A 154 18.96 -10.80 0.02
N ASP A 155 18.12 -11.16 -0.94
CA ASP A 155 18.34 -10.94 -2.36
C ASP A 155 18.54 -9.45 -2.68
N ALA A 156 17.71 -8.58 -2.08
CA ALA A 156 17.82 -7.13 -2.25
C ALA A 156 19.12 -6.57 -1.66
N TRP A 157 19.59 -7.15 -0.54
CA TRP A 157 20.79 -6.70 0.14
C TRP A 157 22.06 -6.88 -0.71
N ASP A 158 22.14 -8.01 -1.41
CA ASP A 158 23.27 -8.36 -2.27
C ASP A 158 23.39 -7.46 -3.50
N VAL A 159 22.35 -6.69 -3.82
CA VAL A 159 22.32 -5.74 -4.95
C VAL A 159 22.49 -4.30 -4.47
N LEU A 160 21.80 -3.92 -3.38
CA LEU A 160 21.69 -2.53 -2.96
C LEU A 160 22.89 -2.03 -2.14
N HIS A 161 23.59 -2.93 -1.43
CA HIS A 161 24.72 -2.63 -0.55
C HIS A 161 24.55 -1.36 0.32
N PRO A 162 23.46 -1.23 1.09
CA PRO A 162 23.27 -0.08 1.97
C PRO A 162 24.32 -0.06 3.09
N SER A 163 24.66 1.14 3.58
CA SER A 163 25.72 1.36 4.58
C SER A 163 25.33 0.98 6.03
N ILE A 164 24.35 0.09 6.20
CA ILE A 164 23.79 -0.31 7.49
C ILE A 164 23.88 -1.84 7.64
N GLY A 165 23.56 -2.39 8.81
CA GLY A 165 23.56 -3.83 9.03
C GLY A 165 22.35 -4.53 8.43
N ARG A 166 22.58 -5.59 7.64
CA ARG A 166 21.53 -6.48 7.09
C ARG A 166 20.66 -7.08 8.18
N ASN A 167 21.28 -7.43 9.30
CA ASN A 167 20.63 -8.01 10.47
C ASN A 167 19.46 -7.17 11.00
N LEU A 168 19.50 -5.84 10.84
CA LEU A 168 18.39 -4.97 11.27
C LEU A 168 17.13 -5.20 10.41
N PHE A 169 17.31 -5.43 9.11
CA PHE A 169 16.21 -5.71 8.19
C PHE A 169 15.70 -7.13 8.34
N GLU A 170 16.58 -8.09 8.59
CA GLU A 170 16.19 -9.47 8.91
C GLU A 170 15.36 -9.52 10.20
N GLN A 171 15.77 -8.80 11.24
CA GLN A 171 14.98 -8.70 12.48
C GLN A 171 13.64 -8.00 12.24
N ALA A 172 13.62 -6.89 11.49
CA ALA A 172 12.36 -6.22 11.17
C ALA A 172 11.42 -7.13 10.35
N ALA A 173 11.94 -7.87 9.37
CA ALA A 173 11.19 -8.84 8.58
C ALA A 173 10.68 -10.02 9.42
N LYS A 174 11.48 -10.53 10.37
CA LYS A 174 11.05 -11.58 11.30
C LYS A 174 9.78 -11.18 12.07
N PHE A 175 9.68 -9.92 12.47
CA PHE A 175 8.63 -9.45 13.36
C PHE A 175 7.50 -8.68 12.69
N HIS A 176 7.63 -8.30 11.42
CA HIS A 176 6.73 -7.31 10.80
C HIS A 176 5.25 -7.68 10.89
N ASP A 177 4.95 -8.97 10.79
CA ASP A 177 3.60 -9.53 10.70
C ASP A 177 3.11 -10.24 11.98
N LEU A 178 3.84 -10.19 13.11
CA LEU A 178 3.41 -10.86 14.34
C LEU A 178 2.03 -10.41 14.82
N GLY A 179 1.64 -9.16 14.56
CA GLY A 179 0.32 -8.64 14.88
C GLY A 179 -0.81 -9.29 14.09
N LYS A 180 -0.53 -10.09 13.06
CA LYS A 180 -1.54 -10.95 12.43
C LYS A 180 -2.02 -12.05 13.38
N ALA A 181 -1.32 -12.31 14.48
CA ALA A 181 -1.70 -13.28 15.49
C ALA A 181 -2.92 -12.90 16.35
N ASP A 182 -3.43 -11.65 16.26
CA ASP A 182 -4.69 -11.28 16.92
C ASP A 182 -5.80 -12.24 16.49
N GLU A 183 -6.47 -12.88 17.45
CA GLU A 183 -7.50 -13.88 17.18
C GLU A 183 -8.63 -13.36 16.28
N ARG A 184 -8.96 -12.06 16.37
CA ARG A 184 -9.98 -11.40 15.55
C ARG A 184 -9.46 -11.19 14.13
N PHE A 185 -8.18 -10.89 13.97
CA PHE A 185 -7.57 -10.79 12.63
C PHE A 185 -7.55 -12.16 11.95
N GLN A 186 -7.15 -13.22 12.67
CA GLN A 186 -7.19 -14.60 12.15
C GLN A 186 -8.62 -15.06 11.82
N ALA A 187 -9.61 -14.73 12.64
CA ALA A 187 -11.02 -15.02 12.36
C ALA A 187 -11.51 -14.28 11.10
N MET A 188 -11.13 -13.01 10.92
CA MET A 188 -11.43 -12.24 9.71
C MET A 188 -10.81 -12.90 8.46
N LEU A 189 -9.54 -13.31 8.52
CA LEU A 189 -8.86 -13.99 7.41
C LEU A 189 -9.59 -15.28 7.01
N ARG A 190 -9.93 -16.12 7.99
CA ARG A 190 -10.58 -17.43 7.78
C ARG A 190 -12.09 -17.34 7.52
N ARG A 191 -12.67 -16.14 7.55
CA ARG A 191 -14.11 -15.86 7.37
C ARG A 191 -15.00 -16.57 8.43
N SER A 192 -14.41 -16.99 9.55
CA SER A 192 -15.07 -17.62 10.70
C SER A 192 -15.58 -16.59 11.71
N ASP A 193 -16.38 -17.04 12.68
CA ASP A 193 -16.60 -16.25 13.90
C ASP A 193 -15.49 -16.49 14.94
N ARG A 194 -15.51 -15.72 16.04
CA ARG A 194 -14.52 -15.83 17.14
C ARG A 194 -14.61 -17.18 17.87
N THR A 195 -15.80 -17.73 18.00
CA THR A 195 -16.08 -18.95 18.78
C THR A 195 -15.50 -20.18 18.08
N ASP A 196 -15.67 -20.26 16.76
CA ASP A 196 -15.09 -21.29 15.90
C ASP A 196 -13.55 -21.22 15.90
N ARG A 197 -12.96 -20.01 16.02
CA ARG A 197 -11.50 -19.86 16.12
C ARG A 197 -10.95 -20.30 17.46
N TRP A 198 -11.62 -19.97 18.57
CA TRP A 198 -11.21 -20.42 19.90
C TRP A 198 -11.13 -21.96 19.96
N LEU A 199 -12.06 -22.65 19.29
CA LEU A 199 -12.04 -24.10 19.12
C LEU A 199 -10.86 -24.56 18.24
N ALA A 200 -10.60 -23.90 17.11
CA ALA A 200 -9.47 -24.24 16.23
C ALA A 200 -8.08 -23.93 16.80
N TRP A 201 -7.97 -23.02 17.79
CA TRP A 201 -6.72 -22.80 18.55
C TRP A 201 -6.34 -23.97 19.45
N GLN A 202 -7.31 -24.81 19.85
CA GLN A 202 -7.01 -26.06 20.58
C GLN A 202 -6.37 -27.12 19.66
N ASP A 203 -6.57 -27.01 18.34
CA ASP A 203 -6.09 -27.98 17.33
C ASP A 203 -4.72 -27.61 16.70
N ASN A 204 -3.95 -26.68 17.29
CA ASN A 204 -2.65 -26.24 16.76
C ASN A 204 -2.70 -25.74 15.30
N ALA A 205 -3.81 -25.16 14.85
CA ALA A 205 -3.92 -24.64 13.49
C ALA A 205 -2.96 -23.46 13.26
N ALA A 206 -2.06 -23.62 12.27
CA ALA A 206 -1.05 -22.63 11.92
C ALA A 206 -1.66 -21.23 11.68
N LEU A 207 -0.95 -20.19 12.14
CA LEU A 207 -1.30 -18.81 11.87
C LEU A 207 -1.17 -18.53 10.37
N LEU A 208 -2.15 -17.83 9.79
CA LEU A 208 -2.13 -17.45 8.39
C LEU A 208 -1.57 -16.05 8.20
N ALA A 209 -0.74 -15.90 7.17
CA ALA A 209 -0.45 -14.60 6.56
C ALA A 209 -1.53 -14.21 5.54
N LYS A 210 -2.06 -15.19 4.79
CA LYS A 210 -3.13 -15.05 3.80
C LYS A 210 -4.05 -16.25 3.83
N SER A 211 -5.36 -16.04 3.64
CA SER A 211 -6.33 -17.12 3.47
C SER A 211 -6.55 -17.46 2.00
N ASP A 212 -7.14 -18.63 1.78
CA ASP A 212 -7.51 -19.11 0.46
C ASP A 212 -8.72 -18.34 -0.12
N GLY A 213 -8.82 -18.40 -1.46
CA GLY A 213 -10.00 -17.96 -2.19
C GLY A 213 -9.90 -16.57 -2.83
N MET A 214 -11.00 -16.17 -3.44
CA MET A 214 -11.08 -14.91 -4.19
C MET A 214 -11.06 -13.70 -3.25
N PRO A 215 -10.41 -12.58 -3.66
CA PRO A 215 -10.47 -11.32 -2.93
C PRO A 215 -11.92 -10.91 -2.64
N LEU A 216 -12.19 -10.54 -1.39
CA LEU A 216 -13.50 -10.04 -0.97
C LEU A 216 -13.77 -8.65 -1.55
N THR A 217 -15.03 -8.36 -1.85
CA THR A 217 -15.46 -6.99 -2.08
C THR A 217 -15.35 -6.17 -0.79
N ARG A 218 -15.24 -4.84 -0.88
CA ARG A 218 -15.19 -3.96 0.31
C ARG A 218 -16.33 -4.21 1.30
N SER A 219 -17.54 -4.51 0.81
CA SER A 219 -18.68 -4.83 1.68
C SER A 219 -18.53 -6.17 2.39
N GLU A 220 -18.00 -7.19 1.71
CA GLU A 220 -17.79 -8.51 2.31
C GLU A 220 -16.64 -8.49 3.33
N SER A 221 -15.56 -7.76 3.03
CA SER A 221 -14.45 -7.54 3.97
C SER A 221 -14.94 -6.83 5.23
N GLU A 222 -15.79 -5.81 5.08
CA GLU A 222 -16.38 -5.11 6.23
C GLU A 222 -17.29 -6.04 7.06
N CYS A 223 -18.10 -6.88 6.41
CA CYS A 223 -18.91 -7.88 7.09
C CYS A 223 -18.07 -8.92 7.84
N ALA A 224 -16.99 -9.41 7.23
CA ALA A 224 -16.07 -10.35 7.86
C ALA A 224 -15.37 -9.73 9.08
N ARG A 225 -14.91 -8.47 8.95
CA ARG A 225 -14.32 -7.69 10.04
C ARG A 225 -15.30 -7.52 11.21
N VAL A 226 -16.54 -7.13 10.93
CA VAL A 226 -17.58 -6.95 11.96
C VAL A 226 -17.89 -8.28 12.65
N ARG A 227 -18.00 -9.39 11.90
CA ARG A 227 -18.22 -10.73 12.47
C ARG A 227 -17.07 -11.20 13.35
N ALA A 228 -15.85 -10.87 12.97
CA ALA A 228 -14.66 -11.16 13.76
C ALA A 228 -14.46 -10.19 14.94
N GLU A 229 -15.30 -9.15 15.06
CA GLU A 229 -15.22 -8.10 16.07
C GLU A 229 -13.90 -7.32 16.05
N LEU A 230 -13.20 -7.33 14.92
CA LEU A 230 -11.96 -6.58 14.72
C LEU A 230 -12.30 -5.08 14.58
N PRO A 231 -11.66 -4.15 15.32
CA PRO A 231 -12.02 -2.74 15.25
C PRO A 231 -11.74 -2.14 13.86
N LYS A 232 -12.57 -1.18 13.47
CA LYS A 232 -12.39 -0.49 12.19
C LYS A 232 -11.05 0.24 12.17
N GLY A 233 -10.27 0.03 11.11
CA GLY A 233 -8.95 0.61 10.95
C GLY A 233 -7.85 -0.12 11.73
N PHE A 234 -8.11 -1.30 12.30
CA PHE A 234 -7.06 -2.16 12.85
C PHE A 234 -5.90 -2.33 11.87
N ARG A 235 -4.67 -2.32 12.39
CA ARG A 235 -3.42 -2.40 11.64
C ARG A 235 -2.51 -3.42 12.30
N HIS A 236 -2.24 -4.54 11.64
CA HIS A 236 -1.45 -5.62 12.20
C HIS A 236 -0.01 -5.18 12.50
N GLU A 237 0.56 -4.31 11.66
CA GLU A 237 1.92 -3.80 11.86
C GLU A 237 2.08 -2.99 13.15
N MET A 238 1.01 -2.33 13.59
CA MET A 238 1.02 -1.55 14.83
C MET A 238 0.97 -2.44 16.06
N LEU A 239 0.27 -3.58 15.97
CA LEU A 239 0.29 -4.61 17.01
C LEU A 239 1.65 -5.34 17.03
N SER A 240 2.25 -5.61 15.87
CA SER A 240 3.61 -6.16 15.78
C SER A 240 4.61 -5.29 16.56
N VAL A 241 4.58 -3.97 16.39
CA VAL A 241 5.42 -3.04 17.16
C VAL A 241 5.20 -3.19 18.66
N GLN A 242 3.95 -3.27 19.12
CA GLN A 242 3.66 -3.41 20.54
C GLN A 242 4.17 -4.73 21.12
N LEU A 243 4.01 -5.83 20.39
CA LEU A 243 4.46 -7.16 20.79
C LEU A 243 5.97 -7.19 21.04
N VAL A 244 6.76 -6.59 20.14
CA VAL A 244 8.23 -6.70 20.20
C VAL A 244 8.93 -5.48 20.76
N ALA A 245 8.22 -4.43 21.17
CA ALA A 245 8.82 -3.17 21.66
C ALA A 245 9.84 -3.38 22.79
N ASN A 246 9.66 -4.42 23.60
CA ASN A 246 10.52 -4.80 24.73
C ASN A 246 11.15 -6.18 24.56
N ALA A 247 11.20 -6.73 23.34
CA ALA A 247 11.80 -8.04 23.10
C ALA A 247 13.32 -8.00 23.33
N ASP A 248 13.84 -9.01 24.05
CA ASP A 248 15.28 -9.15 24.38
C ASP A 248 16.15 -9.35 23.13
N GLU A 249 15.55 -9.78 22.02
CA GLU A 249 16.21 -9.99 20.73
C GLU A 249 16.59 -8.69 20.03
N LEU A 250 15.99 -7.56 20.44
CA LEU A 250 16.32 -6.26 19.85
C LEU A 250 17.70 -5.78 20.29
N PRO A 251 18.46 -5.11 19.39
CA PRO A 251 19.78 -4.60 19.72
C PRO A 251 19.70 -3.54 20.81
N SER A 252 20.68 -3.55 21.72
CA SER A 252 20.76 -2.58 22.83
C SER A 252 21.02 -1.14 22.37
N GLU A 253 21.54 -0.95 21.15
CA GLU A 253 21.76 0.38 20.60
C GLU A 253 20.43 1.00 20.16
N LEU A 254 20.04 2.09 20.83
CA LEU A 254 18.74 2.76 20.65
C LEU A 254 18.43 3.11 19.18
N ILE A 255 19.43 3.50 18.39
CA ILE A 255 19.21 3.86 16.98
C ILE A 255 18.85 2.64 16.13
N HIS A 256 19.42 1.47 16.42
CA HIS A 256 19.13 0.23 15.74
C HIS A 256 17.78 -0.34 16.18
N GLN A 257 17.51 -0.34 17.49
CA GLN A 257 16.21 -0.73 18.05
C GLN A 257 15.08 0.10 17.43
N SER A 258 15.28 1.42 17.38
CA SER A 258 14.29 2.34 16.84
C SER A 258 14.09 2.15 15.35
N LEU A 259 15.15 1.86 14.60
CA LEU A 259 15.03 1.58 13.17
C LEU A 259 14.21 0.32 12.93
N ILE A 260 14.48 -0.78 13.65
CA ILE A 260 13.72 -2.03 13.51
C ILE A 260 12.23 -1.78 13.77
N LEU A 261 11.90 -1.18 14.92
CA LEU A 261 10.52 -0.88 15.29
C LEU A 261 9.84 0.08 14.31
N HIS A 262 10.59 1.02 13.73
CA HIS A 262 10.07 1.94 12.73
C HIS A 262 9.81 1.27 11.38
N LEU A 263 10.70 0.37 10.93
CA LEU A 263 10.51 -0.41 9.72
C LEU A 263 9.26 -1.31 9.85
N ILE A 264 9.08 -1.96 11.00
CA ILE A 264 7.85 -2.68 11.33
C ILE A 264 6.66 -1.73 11.27
N ALA A 265 6.67 -0.59 11.98
CA ALA A 265 5.52 0.31 12.03
C ALA A 265 5.11 0.89 10.66
N SER A 266 6.07 1.08 9.76
CA SER A 266 5.89 1.85 8.53
C SER A 266 5.82 1.01 7.26
N HIS A 267 5.87 -0.33 7.34
CA HIS A 267 5.93 -1.17 6.15
C HIS A 267 4.65 -1.08 5.28
N HIS A 268 3.50 -0.72 5.86
CA HIS A 268 2.27 -0.37 5.11
C HIS A 268 2.09 1.13 4.81
N GLY A 269 3.11 1.95 5.08
CA GLY A 269 3.11 3.38 4.76
C GLY A 269 2.51 4.31 5.82
N ARG A 270 2.16 3.78 7.01
CA ARG A 270 1.74 4.57 8.18
C ARG A 270 2.94 4.87 9.10
N ALA A 271 2.69 5.40 10.31
CA ALA A 271 3.73 5.74 11.29
C ALA A 271 4.75 6.81 10.83
N ARG A 272 4.29 7.79 10.04
CA ARG A 272 5.10 8.88 9.48
C ARG A 272 4.49 10.27 9.74
N PRO A 273 4.54 10.82 10.97
CA PRO A 273 5.08 10.22 12.19
C PRO A 273 4.02 9.48 13.02
N PHE A 274 2.73 9.59 12.69
CA PHE A 274 1.66 9.11 13.57
C PHE A 274 1.06 7.79 13.10
N ALA A 275 0.76 6.92 14.06
CA ALA A 275 -0.10 5.77 13.83
C ALA A 275 -1.56 6.21 13.72
N PRO A 276 -2.39 5.55 12.88
CA PRO A 276 -3.83 5.81 12.82
C PRO A 276 -4.50 5.59 14.17
N VAL A 277 -5.44 6.46 14.52
CA VAL A 277 -6.24 6.31 15.75
C VAL A 277 -7.25 5.19 15.57
N VAL A 278 -7.17 4.19 16.44
CA VAL A 278 -8.08 3.04 16.48
C VAL A 278 -8.54 2.87 17.92
N ASN A 279 -9.84 3.03 18.16
CA ASN A 279 -10.42 2.83 19.49
C ASN A 279 -10.76 1.33 19.65
N ASP A 280 -10.01 0.65 20.50
CA ASP A 280 -10.23 -0.75 20.87
C ASP A 280 -10.30 -0.87 22.40
N ASN A 281 -11.51 -1.02 22.93
CA ASN A 281 -11.75 -1.06 24.39
C ASN A 281 -11.68 -2.49 24.95
N ASP A 282 -11.71 -3.49 24.07
CA ASP A 282 -11.74 -4.91 24.43
C ASP A 282 -10.76 -5.73 23.58
N PRO A 283 -9.46 -5.33 23.49
CA PRO A 283 -8.48 -6.14 22.81
C PRO A 283 -8.25 -7.45 23.57
N PRO A 284 -8.14 -8.60 22.88
CA PRO A 284 -7.73 -9.86 23.50
C PRO A 284 -6.25 -9.84 23.87
N ASP A 285 -5.86 -10.75 24.76
CA ASP A 285 -4.44 -11.09 24.94
C ASP A 285 -3.88 -11.68 23.64
N VAL A 286 -2.59 -11.49 23.38
CA VAL A 286 -1.91 -12.07 22.23
C VAL A 286 -0.66 -12.77 22.72
N ASP A 287 -0.51 -14.04 22.33
CA ASP A 287 0.66 -14.86 22.62
C ASP A 287 1.12 -15.53 21.33
N VAL A 288 2.32 -15.20 20.88
CA VAL A 288 2.89 -15.69 19.62
C VAL A 288 4.41 -15.73 19.67
N LEU A 289 5.01 -16.89 19.38
CA LEU A 289 6.46 -17.07 19.26
C LEU A 289 7.25 -16.46 20.43
N ASP A 290 6.87 -16.81 21.66
CA ASP A 290 7.45 -16.31 22.92
C ASP A 290 7.28 -14.80 23.18
N HIS A 291 6.45 -14.12 22.39
CA HIS A 291 6.03 -12.75 22.63
C HIS A 291 4.58 -12.70 23.14
N CYS A 292 4.42 -12.32 24.40
CA CYS A 292 3.12 -12.14 25.02
C CYS A 292 2.82 -10.65 25.20
N LEU A 293 1.59 -10.26 24.89
CA LEU A 293 1.07 -8.91 25.14
C LEU A 293 -0.34 -9.01 25.71
N SER A 294 -0.47 -8.61 26.97
CA SER A 294 -1.76 -8.65 27.66
C SER A 294 -2.69 -7.54 27.18
N ARG A 295 -3.99 -7.77 27.30
CA ARG A 295 -5.06 -6.79 27.12
C ARG A 295 -4.77 -5.49 27.86
N LYS A 296 -4.27 -5.58 29.09
CA LYS A 296 -3.96 -4.41 29.90
C LYS A 296 -2.87 -3.57 29.24
N GLU A 297 -1.81 -4.18 28.74
CA GLU A 297 -0.71 -3.49 28.04
C GLU A 297 -1.18 -2.89 26.72
N ARG A 298 -2.03 -3.60 25.97
CA ARG A 298 -2.66 -3.10 24.73
C ARG A 298 -3.47 -1.83 24.97
N ILE A 299 -4.21 -1.76 26.09
CA ILE A 299 -5.02 -0.60 26.49
C ILE A 299 -4.16 0.52 27.09
N ASP A 300 -3.11 0.20 27.86
CA ASP A 300 -2.29 1.21 28.56
C ASP A 300 -1.50 2.10 27.60
N CYS A 301 -0.98 1.53 26.51
CA CYS A 301 -0.17 2.26 25.54
C CYS A 301 -0.49 1.85 24.09
N PRO A 302 -1.69 2.19 23.57
CA PRO A 302 -2.06 1.88 22.19
C PRO A 302 -1.12 2.58 21.20
N PRO A 303 -0.99 2.11 19.94
CA PRO A 303 0.04 2.60 19.02
C PRO A 303 -0.11 4.09 18.68
N HIS A 304 -1.34 4.60 18.66
CA HIS A 304 -1.64 6.02 18.43
C HIS A 304 -1.44 6.91 19.67
N HIS A 305 -1.12 6.34 20.84
CA HIS A 305 -0.84 7.10 22.05
C HIS A 305 0.52 7.80 21.93
N LEU A 306 0.65 9.02 22.48
CA LEU A 306 1.91 9.79 22.43
C LEU A 306 3.09 9.09 23.12
N ARG A 307 2.82 8.19 24.07
CA ARG A 307 3.84 7.38 24.76
C ARG A 307 4.30 6.15 23.98
N SER A 308 3.71 5.84 22.82
CA SER A 308 4.07 4.67 22.00
C SER A 308 5.47 4.78 21.37
N GLN A 309 6.04 5.99 21.41
CA GLN A 309 7.34 6.35 20.83
C GLN A 309 7.39 6.25 19.30
N ILE A 310 6.27 6.00 18.61
CA ILE A 310 6.24 5.90 17.14
C ILE A 310 6.67 7.23 16.51
N ALA A 311 6.12 8.34 16.99
CA ALA A 311 6.45 9.67 16.46
C ALA A 311 7.90 10.06 16.78
N GLU A 312 8.36 9.76 18.01
CA GLU A 312 9.71 10.02 18.49
C GLU A 312 10.74 9.26 17.66
N ARG A 313 10.51 7.97 17.37
CA ARG A 313 11.37 7.14 16.52
C ARG A 313 11.44 7.71 15.11
N PHE A 314 10.30 8.05 14.48
CA PHE A 314 10.29 8.66 13.14
C PHE A 314 11.17 9.91 13.08
N TRP A 315 11.00 10.83 14.04
CA TRP A 315 11.77 12.08 14.05
C TRP A 315 13.23 11.89 14.41
N MET A 316 13.57 10.92 15.27
CA MET A 316 14.96 10.57 15.57
C MET A 316 15.66 9.99 14.33
N LEU A 317 15.02 9.06 13.64
CA LEU A 317 15.55 8.41 12.44
C LEU A 317 15.65 9.39 11.26
N THR A 318 14.68 10.29 11.11
CA THR A 318 14.71 11.36 10.11
C THR A 318 15.92 12.28 10.32
N ARG A 319 16.26 12.61 11.57
CA ARG A 319 17.47 13.39 11.88
C ARG A 319 18.76 12.62 11.63
N ARG A 320 18.76 11.30 11.82
CA ARG A 320 19.93 10.44 11.62
C ARG A 320 20.21 10.17 10.13
N TYR A 321 19.18 9.78 9.39
CA TYR A 321 19.30 9.29 8.01
C TYR A 321 18.85 10.31 6.96
N GLY A 322 18.24 11.41 7.38
CA GLY A 322 17.62 12.38 6.49
C GLY A 322 16.28 11.88 5.92
N TRP A 323 15.53 12.80 5.31
CA TRP A 323 14.23 12.52 4.72
C TRP A 323 14.28 11.40 3.66
N TRP A 324 15.25 11.49 2.76
CA TRP A 324 15.41 10.52 1.67
C TRP A 324 16.08 9.23 2.12
N GLY A 325 16.99 9.29 3.09
CA GLY A 325 17.65 8.09 3.62
C GLY A 325 16.66 7.22 4.38
N LEU A 326 15.81 7.82 5.24
CA LEU A 326 14.76 7.05 5.92
C LEU A 326 13.74 6.47 4.93
N ALA A 327 13.29 7.28 3.95
CA ALA A 327 12.40 6.83 2.87
C ALA A 327 12.96 5.63 2.10
N TYR A 328 14.26 5.65 1.81
CA TYR A 328 14.97 4.56 1.16
C TYR A 328 15.06 3.31 2.05
N LEU A 329 15.37 3.45 3.34
CA LEU A 329 15.41 2.30 4.25
C LEU A 329 14.03 1.66 4.41
N GLU A 330 12.97 2.46 4.54
CA GLU A 330 11.60 1.95 4.65
C GLU A 330 11.16 1.23 3.36
N SER A 331 11.62 1.69 2.19
CA SER A 331 11.25 1.06 0.92
C SER A 331 11.83 -0.34 0.77
N ILE A 332 13.00 -0.64 1.34
CA ILE A 332 13.62 -1.97 1.26
C ILE A 332 12.69 -3.03 1.87
N LEU A 333 12.28 -2.85 3.14
CA LEU A 333 11.40 -3.83 3.80
C LEU A 333 10.02 -3.86 3.14
N ARG A 334 9.46 -2.69 2.84
CA ARG A 334 8.13 -2.57 2.21
C ARG A 334 8.08 -3.26 0.84
N LEU A 335 9.12 -3.12 0.03
CA LEU A 335 9.18 -3.78 -1.28
C LEU A 335 9.47 -5.28 -1.13
N ALA A 336 10.26 -5.70 -0.13
CA ALA A 336 10.51 -7.10 0.13
C ALA A 336 9.23 -7.86 0.49
N ASP A 337 8.40 -7.29 1.39
CA ASP A 337 7.07 -7.82 1.71
C ASP A 337 6.17 -7.91 0.46
N GLN A 338 6.09 -6.83 -0.32
CA GLN A 338 5.27 -6.80 -1.54
C GLN A 338 5.71 -7.83 -2.59
N LEU A 339 7.01 -8.00 -2.77
CA LEU A 339 7.59 -8.96 -3.72
C LEU A 339 7.37 -10.40 -3.26
N ALA A 340 7.56 -10.69 -1.96
CA ALA A 340 7.24 -11.99 -1.39
C ALA A 340 5.76 -12.31 -1.59
N SER A 341 4.89 -11.37 -1.24
CA SER A 341 3.45 -11.48 -1.46
C SER A 341 3.09 -11.72 -2.93
N ALA A 342 3.74 -11.04 -3.88
CA ALA A 342 3.48 -11.23 -5.31
C ALA A 342 3.96 -12.59 -5.82
N LYS A 343 5.09 -13.11 -5.32
CA LYS A 343 5.61 -14.44 -5.66
C LYS A 343 4.67 -15.55 -5.17
N GLU A 344 4.11 -15.40 -3.96
CA GLU A 344 3.09 -16.31 -3.42
C GLU A 344 1.84 -16.34 -4.32
N ASP A 345 1.34 -15.17 -4.71
CA ASP A 345 0.16 -15.06 -5.58
C ASP A 345 0.43 -15.68 -6.97
N ALA A 346 1.67 -15.59 -7.46
CA ALA A 346 2.12 -16.21 -8.70
C ALA A 346 2.40 -17.73 -8.59
N GLY A 347 2.39 -18.30 -7.38
CA GLY A 347 2.72 -19.71 -7.10
C GLY A 347 4.20 -20.06 -7.27
N GLY A 348 5.10 -19.09 -7.14
CA GLY A 348 6.55 -19.27 -7.26
C GLY A 348 7.29 -19.41 -5.93
N ALA A 349 6.57 -19.48 -4.81
CA ALA A 349 7.14 -19.68 -3.49
C ALA A 349 6.91 -21.15 -3.09
N ASP A 350 7.99 -21.94 -3.01
CA ASP A 350 7.90 -23.33 -2.53
C ASP A 350 7.61 -23.33 -1.02
N ASP A 351 6.40 -23.75 -0.64
CA ASP A 351 5.95 -23.88 0.76
C ASP A 351 6.75 -24.92 1.59
N ALA A 352 7.70 -25.63 0.95
CA ALA A 352 8.38 -26.78 1.53
C ALA A 352 9.54 -26.45 2.48
N ALA A 353 10.04 -25.21 2.53
CA ALA A 353 11.25 -24.87 3.30
C ALA A 353 11.00 -24.37 4.74
N GLY A 354 9.75 -24.08 5.11
CA GLY A 354 9.42 -23.46 6.42
C GLY A 354 9.20 -24.42 7.59
N ALA A 355 9.04 -25.73 7.32
CA ALA A 355 8.65 -26.69 8.35
C ALA A 355 9.81 -27.15 9.26
N GLU A 356 11.07 -27.09 8.80
CA GLU A 356 12.21 -27.64 9.55
C GLU A 356 12.81 -26.68 10.59
N LEU A 357 12.53 -25.37 10.53
CA LEU A 357 13.10 -24.39 11.47
C LEU A 357 12.30 -24.23 12.77
N LEU A 358 11.09 -24.81 12.86
CA LEU A 358 10.22 -24.71 14.04
C LEU A 358 10.20 -25.98 14.91
N GLU A 359 10.85 -27.08 14.50
CA GLU A 359 10.95 -28.31 15.33
C GLU A 359 12.16 -28.34 16.28
N VAL A 360 13.08 -27.37 16.21
CA VAL A 360 14.29 -27.36 17.06
C VAL A 360 14.19 -26.30 18.15
N SER A 361 13.25 -26.49 19.09
CA SER A 361 13.35 -26.03 20.48
C SER A 361 12.29 -26.75 21.31
N LYS A 362 12.65 -27.94 21.81
CA LYS A 362 11.98 -28.61 22.92
C LYS A 362 12.74 -28.37 24.20
#